data_AF-A0A5P2DAB4-F1
#
_entry.id   AF-A0A5P2DAB4-F1
#
_cell.length_a   1.000
_cell.length_b   1.000
_cell.length_c   1.000
_cell.angle_alpha   90.00
_cell.angle_beta   90.00
_cell.angle_gamma   90.00
#
_symmetry.space_group_name_H-M   'P 1'
#
loop_
_entity.id
_entity.type
_entity.pdbx_description
1 polymer ?
#
loop_
_entity_poly.entity_id
_entity_poly.type
_entity_poly.pdbx_seq_one_letter_code
_entity_poly.pdbx_strand_id
1 'polypeptide(L)'
;MPADRPIALDEYPIHQVPLSMKHIATGDRNAYDRCIFHVFDHAGRFVLIAGLGVYPNTGVIDAYATLRTGDELLAVRASDALTDDRMNLSVGPLRITVDTPLKQLTLHCDPAPEDPAGLSFDITWTAGFPAVWEPHHVQRRGDRLMLEGRRFVQAGQATGTLRARGEEITLTPGEWTGTRDRSWGVRPIPGEDGGRAAEEHRTEGFHWLWIPVRFEDRFLMVIVQEDADGHRTLTEAVQVFPEAAGRPDTQLGWPYADIAYRPGSRHPESAVIHLTDPVSRKPLELGVEILCSSPLAVGAGYPPAGDWQHGSWQGRGWTDRRVYDLSDPTAHPMAAFGVTDHSARFTLDGRTGHGIFEHGSFGRHDPSGFTDYSSVAP
;
A
#
# COMPACT_ATOMS: atom_id res chain seq x y z
N MET A 1 2.18 -0.06 -37.00
CA MET A 1 1.85 -0.96 -35.88
C MET A 1 2.87 -2.08 -35.89
N PRO A 2 3.62 -2.32 -34.80
CA PRO A 2 4.57 -3.42 -34.75
C PRO A 2 3.82 -4.76 -34.88
N ALA A 3 4.42 -5.72 -35.61
CA ALA A 3 3.81 -7.02 -35.89
C ALA A 3 3.70 -7.87 -34.62
N ASP A 4 2.55 -8.52 -34.44
CA ASP A 4 2.29 -9.38 -33.29
C ASP A 4 3.09 -10.69 -33.39
N ARG A 5 3.98 -10.93 -32.42
CA ARG A 5 4.91 -12.08 -32.40
C ARG A 5 5.05 -12.62 -30.97
N PRO A 6 5.27 -13.94 -30.81
CA PRO A 6 5.67 -14.54 -29.53
C PRO A 6 6.98 -13.95 -28.98
N ILE A 7 7.17 -14.00 -27.66
CA ILE A 7 8.37 -13.51 -26.97
C ILE A 7 9.24 -14.67 -26.47
N ALA A 8 10.51 -14.41 -26.12
CA ALA A 8 11.47 -15.44 -25.72
C ALA A 8 11.05 -16.24 -24.46
N LEU A 9 10.25 -15.64 -23.58
CA LEU A 9 9.68 -16.35 -22.43
C LEU A 9 8.67 -17.43 -22.83
N ASP A 10 8.15 -17.38 -24.07
CA ASP A 10 7.17 -18.34 -24.57
C ASP A 10 7.78 -19.72 -24.93
N GLU A 11 9.09 -19.88 -24.79
CA GLU A 11 9.80 -21.16 -24.94
C GLU A 11 9.83 -21.97 -23.63
N TYR A 12 9.50 -21.36 -22.49
CA TYR A 12 9.50 -22.01 -21.18
C TYR A 12 8.08 -22.45 -20.79
N PRO A 13 7.89 -23.56 -20.05
CA PRO A 13 6.57 -24.01 -19.61
C PRO A 13 6.05 -23.18 -18.41
N ILE A 14 5.99 -21.86 -18.57
CA ILE A 14 5.59 -20.89 -17.54
C ILE A 14 4.25 -20.21 -17.85
N HIS A 15 3.59 -20.64 -18.93
CA HIS A 15 2.32 -20.11 -19.38
C HIS A 15 1.17 -20.52 -18.46
N GLN A 16 0.46 -19.53 -17.91
CA GLN A 16 -0.76 -19.76 -17.12
C GLN A 16 -2.03 -19.83 -17.99
N VAL A 17 -1.95 -19.32 -19.21
CA VAL A 17 -2.99 -19.31 -20.25
C VAL A 17 -2.32 -19.61 -21.61
N PRO A 18 -3.02 -20.10 -22.65
CA PRO A 18 -2.44 -20.35 -23.97
C PRO A 18 -2.16 -19.06 -24.76
N LEU A 19 -1.55 -18.07 -24.10
CA LEU A 19 -1.19 -16.76 -24.62
C LEU A 19 0.28 -16.49 -24.27
N SER A 20 0.92 -15.64 -25.07
CA SER A 20 2.24 -15.11 -24.73
C SER A 20 2.23 -14.44 -23.35
N MET A 21 3.34 -14.50 -22.62
CA MET A 21 3.52 -13.75 -21.35
C MET A 21 3.36 -12.22 -21.51
N LYS A 22 3.31 -11.72 -22.75
CA LYS A 22 2.93 -10.34 -23.10
C LYS A 22 1.47 -10.00 -22.74
N HIS A 23 0.57 -10.98 -22.77
CA HIS A 23 -0.86 -10.78 -22.53
C HIS A 23 -1.24 -11.16 -21.10
N ILE A 24 -2.15 -10.38 -20.51
CA ILE A 24 -2.84 -10.76 -19.27
C ILE A 24 -4.04 -11.65 -19.62
N ALA A 25 -4.41 -12.55 -18.72
CA ALA A 25 -5.56 -13.45 -18.89
C ALA A 25 -6.91 -12.71 -19.08
N THR A 26 -7.00 -11.45 -18.66
CA THR A 26 -8.18 -10.60 -18.83
C THR A 26 -7.89 -9.45 -19.80
N GLY A 27 -8.88 -9.14 -20.64
CA GLY A 27 -8.89 -7.96 -21.51
C GLY A 27 -9.38 -6.69 -20.80
N ASP A 28 -9.68 -6.74 -19.49
CA ASP A 28 -10.16 -5.60 -18.73
C ASP A 28 -9.12 -4.48 -18.71
N ARG A 29 -9.51 -3.26 -19.08
CA ARG A 29 -8.64 -2.07 -19.08
C ARG A 29 -7.93 -1.87 -17.73
N ASN A 30 -8.62 -2.20 -16.64
CA ASN A 30 -8.19 -2.01 -15.26
C ASN A 30 -7.24 -3.13 -14.77
N ALA A 31 -6.78 -4.00 -15.67
CA ALA A 31 -5.73 -4.96 -15.38
C ALA A 31 -4.47 -4.24 -14.89
N TYR A 32 -4.00 -4.62 -13.71
CA TYR A 32 -2.84 -4.00 -13.08
C TYR A 32 -1.94 -5.05 -12.44
N ASP A 33 -0.68 -4.64 -12.28
CA ASP A 33 0.28 -5.27 -11.40
C ASP A 33 1.05 -4.18 -10.64
N ARG A 34 0.96 -4.16 -9.32
CA ARG A 34 1.48 -3.09 -8.46
C ARG A 34 2.37 -3.64 -7.35
N CYS A 35 3.31 -2.82 -6.92
CA CYS A 35 4.04 -2.99 -5.68
C CYS A 35 4.04 -1.68 -4.89
N ILE A 36 4.10 -1.82 -3.57
CA ILE A 36 4.27 -0.71 -2.64
C ILE A 36 5.18 -1.18 -1.51
N PHE A 37 5.97 -0.24 -1.00
CA PHE A 37 6.90 -0.39 0.10
C PHE A 37 6.67 0.76 1.06
N HIS A 38 6.62 0.44 2.35
CA HIS A 38 6.63 1.42 3.42
C HIS A 38 7.93 1.26 4.17
N VAL A 39 8.70 2.35 4.31
CA VAL A 39 9.96 2.38 5.04
C VAL A 39 9.89 3.55 6.03
N PHE A 40 10.01 3.26 7.32
CA PHE A 40 9.79 4.26 8.36
C PHE A 40 10.68 4.00 9.57
N ASP A 41 10.97 5.07 10.30
CA ASP A 41 11.75 5.01 11.54
C ASP A 41 10.84 4.78 12.75
N HIS A 42 11.37 4.10 13.76
CA HIS A 42 10.62 3.79 14.98
C HIS A 42 10.40 5.02 15.88
N ALA A 43 11.05 6.15 15.57
CA ALA A 43 10.83 7.42 16.24
C ALA A 43 9.70 8.27 15.63
N GLY A 44 9.09 7.84 14.51
CA GLY A 44 7.95 8.53 13.90
C GLY A 44 8.31 9.82 13.17
N ARG A 45 9.57 10.01 12.77
CA ARG A 45 10.01 11.21 12.05
C ARG A 45 9.81 11.10 10.55
N PHE A 46 9.87 9.87 10.02
CA PHE A 46 9.86 9.62 8.59
C PHE A 46 8.95 8.44 8.22
N VAL A 47 8.15 8.64 7.17
CA VAL A 47 7.45 7.55 6.46
C VAL A 47 7.68 7.75 4.97
N LEU A 48 8.50 6.88 4.39
CA LEU A 48 8.71 6.77 2.94
C LEU A 48 7.76 5.70 2.40
N ILE A 49 6.95 6.08 1.40
CA ILE A 49 6.10 5.15 0.66
C ILE A 49 6.51 5.21 -0.80
N ALA A 50 6.98 4.09 -1.33
CA ALA A 50 7.40 3.97 -2.71
C ALA A 50 6.67 2.84 -3.41
N GLY A 51 6.30 3.03 -4.67
CA GLY A 51 5.58 2.01 -5.43
C GLY A 51 5.76 2.15 -6.93
N LEU A 52 5.41 1.08 -7.62
CA LEU A 52 5.42 1.00 -9.08
C LEU A 52 4.18 0.24 -9.54
N GLY A 53 3.55 0.73 -10.61
CA GLY A 53 2.40 0.12 -11.24
C GLY A 53 2.63 -0.15 -12.72
N VAL A 54 2.21 -1.32 -13.16
CA VAL A 54 2.16 -1.76 -14.55
C VAL A 54 0.71 -1.95 -14.95
N TYR A 55 0.31 -1.34 -16.07
CA TYR A 55 -1.06 -1.38 -16.59
C TYR A 55 -1.04 -1.84 -18.04
N PRO A 56 -1.00 -3.17 -18.29
CA PRO A 56 -0.75 -3.72 -19.62
C PRO A 56 -1.75 -3.29 -20.68
N ASN A 57 -3.03 -3.20 -20.30
CA ASN A 57 -4.12 -2.92 -21.25
C ASN A 57 -4.27 -1.42 -21.57
N THR A 58 -3.65 -0.53 -20.78
CA THR A 58 -3.49 0.90 -21.13
C THR A 58 -2.08 1.22 -21.64
N GLY A 59 -1.14 0.27 -21.58
CA GLY A 59 0.24 0.47 -22.03
C GLY A 59 1.02 1.44 -21.16
N VAL A 60 0.69 1.56 -19.87
CA VAL A 60 1.32 2.51 -18.93
C VAL A 60 2.16 1.75 -17.90
N ILE A 61 3.34 2.30 -17.58
CA ILE A 61 4.08 2.00 -16.36
C ILE A 61 4.27 3.31 -15.59
N ASP A 62 4.07 3.28 -14.27
CA ASP A 62 4.27 4.42 -13.41
C ASP A 62 4.97 4.06 -12.10
N ALA A 63 5.56 5.06 -11.46
CA ALA A 63 6.17 4.90 -10.15
C ALA A 63 6.03 6.19 -9.34
N TYR A 64 6.08 6.04 -8.02
CA TYR A 64 6.11 7.16 -7.10
C TYR A 64 6.98 6.84 -5.89
N ALA A 65 7.44 7.90 -5.23
CA ALA A 65 7.94 7.87 -3.86
C ALA A 65 7.43 9.12 -3.13
N THR A 66 6.88 8.94 -1.94
CA THR A 66 6.47 10.03 -1.04
C THR A 66 7.23 9.89 0.28
N LEU A 67 7.81 10.98 0.77
CA LEU A 67 8.42 11.03 2.10
C LEU A 67 7.64 12.03 2.95
N ARG A 68 6.99 11.52 4.00
CA ARG A 68 6.42 12.34 5.07
C ARG A 68 7.52 12.70 6.07
N THR A 69 7.73 13.99 6.33
CA THR A 69 8.65 14.51 7.35
C THR A 69 8.14 15.83 7.94
N GLY A 70 8.10 15.96 9.27
CA GLY A 70 7.63 17.20 9.92
C GLY A 70 6.16 17.48 9.61
N ASP A 71 5.86 18.54 8.86
CA ASP A 71 4.52 18.85 8.28
C ASP A 71 4.53 18.85 6.74
N GLU A 72 5.56 18.28 6.12
CA GLU A 72 5.68 18.21 4.67
C GLU A 72 5.55 16.78 4.15
N LEU A 73 5.12 16.66 2.90
CA LEU A 73 5.22 15.47 2.09
C LEU A 73 5.95 15.80 0.78
N LEU A 74 7.13 15.21 0.59
CA LEU A 74 7.90 15.32 -0.64
C LEU A 74 7.49 14.17 -1.55
N ALA A 75 7.13 14.45 -2.81
CA ALA A 75 6.74 13.46 -3.79
C ALA A 75 7.68 13.48 -5.00
N VAL A 76 8.08 12.30 -5.45
CA VAL A 76 8.70 12.06 -6.76
C VAL A 76 7.78 11.12 -7.51
N ARG A 77 7.39 11.46 -8.72
CA ARG A 77 6.45 10.71 -9.55
C ARG A 77 7.01 10.56 -10.94
N ALA A 78 6.71 9.43 -11.57
CA ALA A 78 7.14 9.14 -12.93
C ALA A 78 6.11 8.29 -13.66
N SER A 79 6.03 8.48 -14.98
CA SER A 79 5.16 7.73 -15.88
C SER A 79 5.86 7.57 -17.23
N ASP A 80 5.73 6.39 -17.81
CA ASP A 80 6.23 6.11 -19.16
C ASP A 80 5.38 5.04 -19.86
N ALA A 81 5.63 4.84 -21.14
CA ALA A 81 4.97 3.82 -21.91
C ALA A 81 5.57 2.48 -21.52
N LEU A 82 4.71 1.54 -21.19
CA LEU A 82 5.09 0.20 -20.83
C LEU A 82 5.79 -0.51 -22.00
N THR A 83 6.99 -1.04 -21.75
CA THR A 83 7.83 -1.75 -22.74
C THR A 83 7.68 -3.26 -22.65
N ASP A 84 8.10 -3.99 -23.70
CA ASP A 84 8.06 -5.46 -23.71
C ASP A 84 8.95 -6.11 -22.64
N ASP A 85 10.00 -5.43 -22.17
CA ASP A 85 10.78 -5.87 -21.02
C ASP A 85 9.99 -5.63 -19.72
N ARG A 86 9.28 -6.66 -19.26
CA ARG A 86 8.50 -6.67 -18.02
C ARG A 86 9.35 -6.80 -16.74
N MET A 87 10.64 -7.11 -16.88
CA MET A 87 11.56 -7.27 -15.75
C MET A 87 12.25 -5.94 -15.38
N ASN A 88 12.25 -4.97 -16.29
CA ASN A 88 12.75 -3.63 -16.02
C ASN A 88 11.73 -2.80 -15.23
N LEU A 89 11.89 -2.77 -13.91
CA LEU A 89 11.07 -1.97 -12.99
C LEU A 89 11.67 -0.58 -12.76
N SER A 90 11.94 0.16 -13.84
CA SER A 90 12.47 1.52 -13.81
C SER A 90 11.53 2.50 -14.51
N VAL A 91 11.20 3.62 -13.87
CA VAL A 91 10.38 4.70 -14.44
C VAL A 91 10.97 6.04 -14.00
N GLY A 92 11.51 6.80 -14.96
CA GLY A 92 12.20 8.06 -14.66
C GLY A 92 13.32 7.84 -13.62
N PRO A 93 13.37 8.62 -12.52
CA PRO A 93 14.40 8.49 -11.48
C PRO A 93 14.17 7.32 -10.53
N LEU A 94 13.02 6.63 -10.61
CA LEU A 94 12.62 5.59 -9.66
C LEU A 94 12.91 4.20 -10.22
N ARG A 95 13.51 3.34 -9.40
CA ARG A 95 13.84 1.97 -9.77
C ARG A 95 13.64 1.01 -8.60
N ILE A 96 13.14 -0.18 -8.92
CA ILE A 96 13.08 -1.31 -8.00
C ILE A 96 13.90 -2.45 -8.61
N THR A 97 14.92 -2.93 -7.90
CA THR A 97 15.71 -4.09 -8.32
C THR A 97 15.36 -5.28 -7.44
N VAL A 98 15.00 -6.40 -8.07
CA VAL A 98 14.77 -7.67 -7.36
C VAL A 98 16.11 -8.40 -7.27
N ASP A 99 16.89 -8.12 -6.21
CA ASP A 99 18.24 -8.70 -6.03
C ASP A 99 18.17 -10.20 -5.75
N THR A 100 17.21 -10.61 -4.92
CA THR A 100 16.90 -12.01 -4.66
C THR A 100 15.39 -12.12 -4.43
N PRO A 101 14.63 -12.82 -5.30
CA PRO A 101 13.17 -12.89 -5.21
C PRO A 101 12.68 -13.22 -3.80
N LEU A 102 11.75 -12.40 -3.31
CA LEU A 102 11.13 -12.51 -1.97
C LEU A 102 12.10 -12.39 -0.77
N LYS A 103 13.39 -12.15 -0.99
CA LYS A 103 14.41 -12.06 0.08
C LYS A 103 15.05 -10.69 0.18
N GLN A 104 15.45 -10.11 -0.95
CA GLN A 104 16.15 -8.83 -0.98
C GLN A 104 15.78 -8.04 -2.23
N LEU A 105 15.53 -6.74 -2.05
CA LEU A 105 15.25 -5.80 -3.11
C LEU A 105 15.97 -4.48 -2.84
N THR A 106 16.32 -3.76 -3.90
CA THR A 106 16.86 -2.41 -3.81
C THR A 106 15.84 -1.41 -4.35
N LEU A 107 15.52 -0.39 -3.55
CA LEU A 107 14.69 0.75 -3.91
C LEU A 107 15.62 1.92 -4.17
N HIS A 108 15.50 2.54 -5.34
CA HIS A 108 16.37 3.63 -5.75
C HIS A 108 15.58 4.81 -6.29
N CYS A 109 15.99 6.02 -5.91
CA CYS A 109 15.53 7.28 -6.46
C CYS A 109 16.73 8.17 -6.77
N ASP A 110 17.00 8.41 -8.05
CA ASP A 110 18.10 9.29 -8.48
C ASP A 110 17.93 10.70 -7.91
N PRO A 111 19.03 11.38 -7.51
CA PRO A 111 18.99 12.80 -7.19
C PRO A 111 18.69 13.63 -8.46
N ALA A 112 17.97 14.74 -8.29
CA ALA A 112 17.78 15.72 -9.34
C ALA A 112 18.87 16.80 -9.27
N PRO A 113 19.71 16.99 -10.29
CA PRO A 113 20.73 18.04 -10.29
C PRO A 113 20.18 19.45 -10.09
N GLU A 114 18.96 19.70 -10.58
CA GLU A 114 18.22 20.95 -10.43
C GLU A 114 17.56 21.14 -9.05
N ASP A 115 17.43 20.06 -8.27
CA ASP A 115 16.93 20.07 -6.90
C ASP A 115 17.81 19.18 -5.99
N PRO A 116 19.06 19.62 -5.66
CA PRO A 116 19.99 18.82 -4.87
C PRO A 116 19.52 18.53 -3.44
N ALA A 117 18.53 19.28 -2.95
CA ALA A 117 17.91 19.08 -1.64
C ALA A 117 16.64 18.23 -1.71
N GLY A 118 16.24 17.80 -2.90
CA GLY A 118 15.05 16.99 -3.14
C GLY A 118 15.19 15.55 -2.64
N LEU A 119 14.05 14.85 -2.64
CA LEU A 119 13.99 13.45 -2.24
C LEU A 119 14.85 12.57 -3.16
N SER A 120 15.79 11.83 -2.58
CA SER A 120 16.55 10.76 -3.25
C SER A 120 16.92 9.68 -2.25
N PHE A 121 17.13 8.45 -2.70
CA PHE A 121 17.46 7.34 -1.79
C PHE A 121 18.08 6.16 -2.53
N ASP A 122 18.85 5.38 -1.79
CA ASP A 122 19.35 4.05 -2.16
C ASP A 122 19.16 3.17 -0.93
N ILE A 123 18.16 2.28 -0.99
CA ILE A 123 17.67 1.51 0.15
C ILE A 123 17.62 0.04 -0.24
N THR A 124 18.35 -0.79 0.52
CA THR A 124 18.16 -2.24 0.50
C THR A 124 17.04 -2.60 1.46
N TRP A 125 16.00 -3.24 0.94
CA TRP A 125 14.96 -3.90 1.70
C TRP A 125 15.27 -5.39 1.81
N THR A 126 15.29 -5.92 3.03
CA THR A 126 15.55 -7.34 3.31
C THR A 126 14.36 -7.95 4.05
N ALA A 127 13.83 -9.04 3.50
CA ALA A 127 12.74 -9.78 4.11
C ALA A 127 13.15 -10.34 5.47
N GLY A 128 12.34 -10.06 6.49
CA GLY A 128 12.50 -10.67 7.81
C GLY A 128 11.66 -11.94 7.97
N PHE A 129 10.64 -12.10 7.13
CA PHE A 129 9.66 -13.17 7.19
C PHE A 129 9.25 -13.64 5.78
N PRO A 130 8.77 -14.90 5.65
CA PRO A 130 8.14 -15.38 4.42
C PRO A 130 7.04 -14.46 3.90
N ALA A 131 6.84 -14.45 2.58
CA ALA A 131 5.68 -13.80 1.98
C ALA A 131 4.41 -14.57 2.33
N VAL A 132 3.41 -13.85 2.85
CA VAL A 132 2.11 -14.42 3.19
C VAL A 132 1.07 -13.95 2.18
N TRP A 133 0.23 -14.87 1.74
CA TRP A 133 -0.91 -14.53 0.89
C TRP A 133 -1.96 -13.81 1.70
N GLU A 134 -2.53 -12.75 1.11
CA GLU A 134 -3.79 -12.20 1.58
C GLU A 134 -4.97 -13.01 1.01
N PRO A 135 -6.19 -12.85 1.56
CA PRO A 135 -7.36 -13.51 1.02
C PRO A 135 -7.67 -12.96 -0.37
N HIS A 136 -8.37 -13.75 -1.20
CA HIS A 136 -8.74 -13.30 -2.53
C HIS A 136 -9.74 -12.15 -2.41
N HIS A 137 -9.34 -10.94 -2.82
CA HIS A 137 -10.18 -9.77 -2.67
C HIS A 137 -11.05 -9.65 -3.92
N VAL A 138 -12.34 -9.92 -3.77
CA VAL A 138 -13.37 -9.70 -4.79
C VAL A 138 -14.35 -8.66 -4.27
N GLN A 139 -14.53 -7.57 -5.00
CA GLN A 139 -15.50 -6.53 -4.70
C GLN A 139 -16.39 -6.29 -5.91
N ARG A 140 -17.70 -6.31 -5.69
CA ARG A 140 -18.72 -6.00 -6.70
C ARG A 140 -19.56 -4.80 -6.27
N ARG A 141 -20.10 -4.08 -7.25
CA ARG A 141 -21.14 -3.05 -7.05
C ARG A 141 -22.25 -3.31 -8.04
N GLY A 142 -23.42 -3.71 -7.54
CA GLY A 142 -24.41 -4.39 -8.39
C GLY A 142 -23.76 -5.57 -9.11
N ASP A 143 -23.94 -5.65 -10.41
CA ASP A 143 -23.35 -6.71 -11.25
C ASP A 143 -21.89 -6.42 -11.67
N ARG A 144 -21.39 -5.20 -11.49
CA ARG A 144 -20.05 -4.80 -11.93
C ARG A 144 -18.98 -5.32 -10.97
N LEU A 145 -18.00 -6.04 -11.50
CA LEU A 145 -16.76 -6.34 -10.79
C LEU A 145 -15.93 -5.06 -10.67
N MET A 146 -15.74 -4.58 -9.45
CA MET A 146 -14.96 -3.37 -9.18
C MET A 146 -13.50 -3.70 -8.92
N LEU A 147 -13.25 -4.75 -8.13
CA LEU A 147 -11.92 -5.19 -7.79
C LEU A 147 -11.91 -6.72 -7.77
N GLU A 148 -10.93 -7.31 -8.43
CA GLU A 148 -10.53 -8.70 -8.22
C GLU A 148 -9.02 -8.72 -8.12
N GLY A 149 -8.47 -9.21 -7.01
CA GLY A 149 -7.03 -9.16 -6.85
C GLY A 149 -6.49 -10.17 -5.86
N ARG A 150 -5.31 -10.68 -6.18
CA ARG A 150 -4.47 -11.45 -5.26
C ARG A 150 -3.32 -10.57 -4.81
N ARG A 151 -2.93 -10.73 -3.55
CA ARG A 151 -1.79 -10.03 -2.97
C ARG A 151 -0.99 -10.94 -2.09
N PHE A 152 0.28 -10.62 -1.95
CA PHE A 152 1.06 -11.08 -0.82
C PHE A 152 1.71 -9.89 -0.13
N VAL A 153 2.00 -10.06 1.15
CA VAL A 153 2.63 -9.05 2.00
C VAL A 153 3.84 -9.64 2.72
N GLN A 154 4.83 -8.79 2.99
CA GLN A 154 6.03 -9.13 3.77
C GLN A 154 6.41 -8.01 4.72
N ALA A 155 6.94 -8.39 5.88
CA ALA A 155 7.66 -7.49 6.76
C ALA A 155 9.16 -7.81 6.75
N GLY A 156 9.96 -6.76 6.85
CA GLY A 156 11.40 -6.80 6.79
C GLY A 156 12.04 -5.57 7.39
N GLN A 157 13.30 -5.37 7.02
CA GLN A 157 14.09 -4.23 7.44
C GLN A 157 14.58 -3.47 6.22
N ALA A 158 14.86 -2.20 6.42
CA ALA A 158 15.42 -1.33 5.40
C ALA A 158 16.75 -0.77 5.92
N THR A 159 17.76 -0.76 5.06
CA THR A 159 19.08 -0.18 5.32
C THR A 159 19.53 0.61 4.10
N GLY A 160 20.38 1.61 4.29
CA GLY A 160 20.87 2.44 3.19
C GLY A 160 20.80 3.91 3.54
N THR A 161 20.57 4.75 2.53
CA THR A 161 20.55 6.19 2.67
C THR A 161 19.30 6.81 2.07
N LEU A 162 18.77 7.81 2.77
CA LEU A 162 17.68 8.66 2.35
C LEU A 162 18.17 10.11 2.41
N ARG A 163 17.90 10.91 1.39
CA ARG A 163 18.19 12.33 1.39
C ARG A 163 16.92 13.12 1.17
N ALA A 164 16.71 14.12 2.01
CA ALA A 164 15.60 15.06 1.90
C ALA A 164 15.97 16.37 2.59
N ARG A 165 15.56 17.51 2.02
CA ARG A 165 15.86 18.86 2.52
C ARG A 165 17.36 19.10 2.77
N GLY A 166 18.21 18.46 1.96
CA GLY A 166 19.66 18.56 2.08
C GLY A 166 20.26 17.78 3.27
N GLU A 167 19.44 17.09 4.05
CA GLU A 167 19.89 16.16 5.09
C GLU A 167 20.08 14.77 4.49
N GLU A 168 21.17 14.09 4.88
CA GLU A 168 21.36 12.66 4.63
C GLU A 168 21.04 11.88 5.91
N ILE A 169 20.12 10.92 5.77
CA ILE A 169 19.60 10.08 6.83
C ILE A 169 20.07 8.65 6.54
N THR A 170 20.79 8.06 7.50
CA THR A 170 21.17 6.64 7.44
C THR A 170 20.05 5.79 8.02
N LEU A 171 19.63 4.76 7.29
CA LEU A 171 18.66 3.78 7.77
C LEU A 171 19.38 2.69 8.59
N THR A 172 19.38 2.86 9.90
CA THR A 172 20.07 1.96 10.84
C THR A 172 19.27 0.66 11.08
N PRO A 173 19.90 -0.52 11.03
CA PRO A 173 19.27 -1.77 11.44
C PRO A 173 18.68 -1.70 12.85
N GLY A 174 17.44 -2.13 13.00
CA GLY A 174 16.75 -2.14 14.30
C GLY A 174 16.05 -0.84 14.68
N GLU A 175 16.29 0.25 13.96
CA GLU A 175 15.59 1.55 14.14
C GLU A 175 14.60 1.83 13.00
N TRP A 176 14.65 1.04 11.93
CA TRP A 176 13.80 1.16 10.75
C TRP A 176 13.12 -0.17 10.43
N THR A 177 11.86 -0.07 10.00
CA THR A 177 11.08 -1.20 9.50
C THR A 177 10.69 -0.96 8.05
N GLY A 178 10.66 -2.04 7.28
CA GLY A 178 10.14 -2.06 5.92
C GLY A 178 8.98 -3.05 5.80
N THR A 179 7.80 -2.61 5.35
CA THR A 179 6.72 -3.50 4.90
C THR A 179 6.56 -3.38 3.39
N ARG A 180 6.06 -4.42 2.73
CA ARG A 180 5.74 -4.35 1.31
C ARG A 180 4.56 -5.23 0.96
N ASP A 181 3.81 -4.84 -0.06
CA ASP A 181 2.89 -5.74 -0.76
C ASP A 181 3.13 -5.73 -2.27
N ARG A 182 2.68 -6.83 -2.88
CA ARG A 182 2.53 -6.98 -4.32
C ARG A 182 1.11 -7.40 -4.58
N SER A 183 0.46 -6.73 -5.53
CA SER A 183 -0.92 -7.00 -5.89
C SER A 183 -1.14 -6.96 -7.39
N TRP A 184 -1.96 -7.88 -7.89
CA TRP A 184 -2.31 -7.94 -9.30
C TRP A 184 -3.74 -8.42 -9.48
N GLY A 185 -4.31 -8.10 -10.63
CA GLY A 185 -5.68 -8.44 -11.01
C GLY A 185 -6.35 -7.28 -11.72
N VAL A 186 -7.61 -6.98 -11.38
CA VAL A 186 -8.42 -5.89 -11.90
C VAL A 186 -8.69 -4.89 -10.78
N ARG A 187 -8.31 -3.63 -10.97
CA ARG A 187 -8.59 -2.54 -10.02
C ARG A 187 -8.75 -1.22 -10.77
N PRO A 188 -9.78 -0.41 -10.49
CA PRO A 188 -10.12 0.72 -11.33
C PRO A 188 -8.96 1.71 -11.43
N ILE A 189 -8.77 2.24 -12.64
CA ILE A 189 -7.87 3.36 -12.94
C ILE A 189 -8.69 4.51 -13.57
N PRO A 190 -8.18 5.75 -13.58
CA PRO A 190 -8.91 6.87 -14.14
C PRO A 190 -9.30 6.70 -15.60
N GLY A 191 -10.42 7.34 -15.96
CA GLY A 191 -10.86 7.56 -17.34
C GLY A 191 -11.83 6.52 -17.90
N GLU A 192 -12.36 5.59 -17.09
CA GLU A 192 -13.53 4.79 -17.44
C GLU A 192 -14.79 5.45 -16.88
N ASP A 193 -15.84 5.58 -17.70
CA ASP A 193 -17.16 6.04 -17.24
C ASP A 193 -17.90 4.87 -16.59
N GLY A 194 -18.39 5.05 -15.37
CA GLY A 194 -19.14 4.03 -14.63
C GLY A 194 -20.56 3.81 -15.15
N GLY A 195 -21.09 4.73 -15.97
CA GLY A 195 -22.44 4.71 -16.51
C GLY A 195 -23.54 4.72 -15.45
N ARG A 196 -24.77 4.39 -15.87
CA ARG A 196 -25.96 4.37 -15.00
C ARG A 196 -25.78 3.50 -13.74
N ALA A 197 -25.08 2.37 -13.87
CA ALA A 197 -24.85 1.45 -12.76
C ALA A 197 -24.08 2.11 -11.61
N ALA A 198 -23.13 3.00 -11.90
CA ALA A 198 -22.41 3.74 -10.85
C ALA A 198 -23.31 4.75 -10.12
N GLU A 199 -24.34 5.28 -10.78
CA GLU A 199 -25.34 6.17 -10.16
C GLU A 199 -26.32 5.40 -9.27
N GLU A 200 -26.75 4.21 -9.71
CA GLU A 200 -27.70 3.34 -8.99
C GLU A 200 -27.05 2.58 -7.82
N HIS A 201 -25.74 2.32 -7.90
CA HIS A 201 -24.99 1.56 -6.90
C HIS A 201 -23.84 2.36 -6.29
N ARG A 202 -24.16 3.58 -5.82
CA ARG A 202 -23.20 4.42 -5.09
C ARG A 202 -22.77 3.74 -3.80
N THR A 203 -21.50 3.91 -3.43
CA THR A 203 -21.01 3.48 -2.13
C THR A 203 -21.60 4.37 -1.05
N GLU A 204 -22.23 3.74 -0.06
CA GLU A 204 -22.74 4.44 1.12
C GLU A 204 -21.61 4.72 2.13
N GLY A 205 -20.64 3.81 2.20
CA GLY A 205 -19.41 3.97 2.94
C GLY A 205 -18.47 2.78 2.78
N PHE A 206 -17.27 2.95 3.32
CA PHE A 206 -16.16 2.01 3.22
C PHE A 206 -15.33 2.13 4.48
N HIS A 207 -15.03 0.98 5.08
CA HIS A 207 -14.11 0.89 6.21
C HIS A 207 -13.03 -0.15 5.92
N TRP A 208 -11.77 0.24 6.13
CA TRP A 208 -10.60 -0.54 5.76
C TRP A 208 -9.51 -0.40 6.80
N LEU A 209 -8.98 -1.55 7.22
CA LEU A 209 -7.77 -1.69 8.01
C LEU A 209 -6.84 -2.70 7.34
N TRP A 210 -5.61 -2.30 7.09
CA TRP A 210 -4.54 -3.19 6.62
C TRP A 210 -3.31 -2.97 7.50
N ILE A 211 -2.97 -4.00 8.27
CA ILE A 211 -2.11 -3.86 9.44
C ILE A 211 -0.99 -4.91 9.44
N PRO A 212 0.06 -4.75 8.61
CA PRO A 212 1.27 -5.54 8.72
C PRO A 212 2.14 -5.04 9.87
N VAL A 213 2.46 -5.93 10.82
CA VAL A 213 3.24 -5.62 12.01
C VAL A 213 4.45 -6.54 12.12
N ARG A 214 5.64 -5.94 12.15
CA ARG A 214 6.89 -6.62 12.41
C ARG A 214 7.18 -6.65 13.91
N PHE A 215 7.15 -7.81 14.52
CA PHE A 215 7.84 -8.06 15.79
C PHE A 215 9.22 -8.67 15.53
N GLU A 216 10.03 -8.77 16.58
CA GLU A 216 11.34 -9.43 16.50
C GLU A 216 11.21 -10.92 16.09
N ASP A 217 10.24 -11.63 16.67
CA ASP A 217 10.09 -13.08 16.56
C ASP A 217 8.99 -13.54 15.59
N ARG A 218 8.16 -12.61 15.09
CA ARG A 218 7.01 -12.90 14.22
C ARG A 218 6.57 -11.70 13.40
N PHE A 219 5.90 -11.98 12.30
CA PHE A 219 5.12 -11.03 11.53
C PHE A 219 3.64 -11.28 11.79
N LEU A 220 2.85 -10.22 11.98
CA LEU A 220 1.41 -10.30 12.10
C LEU A 220 0.80 -9.51 10.96
N MET A 221 -0.15 -10.12 10.24
CA MET A 221 -0.95 -9.45 9.24
C MET A 221 -2.41 -9.45 9.67
N VAL A 222 -3.03 -8.28 9.74
CA VAL A 222 -4.47 -8.13 9.94
C VAL A 222 -5.08 -7.36 8.78
N ILE A 223 -6.20 -7.86 8.26
CA ILE A 223 -7.01 -7.19 7.25
C ILE A 223 -8.46 -7.15 7.73
N VAL A 224 -9.10 -5.99 7.59
CA VAL A 224 -10.52 -5.79 7.81
C VAL A 224 -11.06 -4.88 6.72
N GLN A 225 -12.06 -5.35 5.97
CA GLN A 225 -12.85 -4.50 5.09
C GLN A 225 -14.34 -4.66 5.40
N GLU A 226 -15.01 -3.56 5.66
CA GLU A 226 -16.43 -3.53 6.00
C GLU A 226 -17.20 -2.56 5.08
N ASP A 227 -18.43 -2.95 4.73
CA ASP A 227 -19.40 -2.09 4.08
C ASP A 227 -20.06 -1.14 5.11
N ALA A 228 -20.95 -0.26 4.64
CA ALA A 228 -21.54 0.79 5.45
C ALA A 228 -22.30 0.32 6.71
N ASP A 229 -22.86 -0.89 6.69
CA ASP A 229 -23.56 -1.51 7.81
C ASP A 229 -22.65 -2.36 8.72
N GLY A 230 -21.34 -2.40 8.42
CA GLY A 230 -20.38 -3.25 9.12
C GLY A 230 -20.27 -4.67 8.55
N HIS A 231 -20.92 -4.99 7.43
CA HIS A 231 -20.75 -6.29 6.81
C HIS A 231 -19.31 -6.51 6.35
N ARG A 232 -18.66 -7.55 6.88
CA ARG A 232 -17.26 -7.87 6.59
C ARG A 232 -17.11 -8.52 5.21
N THR A 233 -16.52 -7.80 4.26
CA THR A 233 -16.29 -8.27 2.89
C THR A 233 -14.90 -8.87 2.69
N LEU A 234 -13.93 -8.55 3.56
CA LEU A 234 -12.59 -9.13 3.56
C LEU A 234 -12.08 -9.18 5.00
N THR A 235 -11.50 -10.31 5.42
CA THR A 235 -10.91 -10.40 6.75
C THR A 235 -9.79 -11.41 6.81
N GLU A 236 -8.74 -11.08 7.56
CA GLU A 236 -7.68 -12.01 7.95
C GLU A 236 -7.01 -11.52 9.23
N ALA A 237 -6.54 -12.46 10.06
CA ALA A 237 -5.57 -12.20 11.10
C ALA A 237 -4.63 -13.41 11.19
N VAL A 238 -3.37 -13.25 10.79
CA VAL A 238 -2.41 -14.35 10.71
C VAL A 238 -1.04 -13.94 11.23
N GLN A 239 -0.47 -14.80 12.08
CA GLN A 239 0.92 -14.72 12.49
C GLN A 239 1.78 -15.64 11.63
N VAL A 240 2.92 -15.11 11.20
CA VAL A 240 3.93 -15.77 10.38
C VAL A 240 5.24 -15.73 11.16
N PHE A 241 5.99 -16.83 11.14
CA PHE A 241 7.24 -16.97 11.87
C PHE A 241 8.44 -17.05 10.91
N PRO A 242 9.68 -16.77 11.38
CA PRO A 242 10.86 -17.00 10.57
C PRO A 242 10.95 -18.48 10.19
N GLU A 243 11.39 -18.78 8.96
CA GLU A 243 11.52 -20.16 8.47
C GLU A 243 12.36 -21.04 9.42
N ALA A 244 13.44 -20.48 9.97
CA ALA A 244 14.32 -21.13 10.94
C ALA A 244 13.64 -21.50 12.27
N ALA A 245 12.50 -20.90 12.60
CA ALA A 245 11.73 -21.26 13.79
C ALA A 245 11.01 -22.62 13.63
N GLY A 246 10.82 -23.10 12.39
CA GLY A 246 10.12 -24.37 12.12
C GLY A 246 8.68 -24.38 12.63
N ARG A 247 8.06 -23.20 12.76
CA ARG A 247 6.69 -23.02 13.27
C ARG A 247 5.74 -22.72 12.11
N PRO A 248 4.56 -23.35 12.06
CA PRO A 248 3.55 -23.02 11.06
C PRO A 248 2.90 -21.67 11.35
N ASP A 249 2.36 -21.05 10.30
CA ASP A 249 1.54 -19.85 10.42
C ASP A 249 0.31 -20.12 11.30
N THR A 250 -0.13 -19.09 12.04
CA THR A 250 -1.18 -19.21 13.06
C THR A 250 -2.27 -18.16 12.83
N GLN A 251 -3.50 -18.61 12.56
CA GLN A 251 -4.65 -17.72 12.42
C GLN A 251 -5.19 -17.29 13.78
N LEU A 252 -5.44 -15.99 13.96
CA LEU A 252 -5.81 -15.36 15.24
C LEU A 252 -7.30 -15.03 15.36
N GLY A 253 -8.18 -15.86 14.79
CA GLY A 253 -9.62 -15.67 14.87
C GLY A 253 -10.12 -14.44 14.09
N TRP A 254 -11.31 -13.95 14.44
CA TRP A 254 -11.97 -12.84 13.76
C TRP A 254 -11.56 -11.49 14.37
N PRO A 255 -10.83 -10.63 13.64
CA PRO A 255 -10.37 -9.36 14.19
C PRO A 255 -11.50 -8.32 14.26
N TYR A 256 -11.52 -7.53 15.34
CA TYR A 256 -12.31 -6.29 15.44
C TYR A 256 -11.46 -5.18 16.07
N ALA A 257 -11.80 -3.92 15.77
CA ALA A 257 -10.97 -2.77 16.11
C ALA A 257 -11.76 -1.74 16.92
N ASP A 258 -11.21 -1.34 18.06
CA ASP A 258 -11.63 -0.13 18.78
C ASP A 258 -10.64 0.98 18.45
N ILE A 259 -11.10 2.04 17.77
CA ILE A 259 -10.23 3.12 17.28
C ILE A 259 -10.56 4.40 18.03
N ALA A 260 -9.56 4.99 18.66
CA ALA A 260 -9.64 6.32 19.25
C ALA A 260 -9.29 7.36 18.18
N TYR A 261 -10.31 8.06 17.70
CA TYR A 261 -10.13 9.12 16.72
C TYR A 261 -9.89 10.48 17.38
N ARG A 262 -9.12 11.34 16.70
CA ARG A 262 -9.01 12.75 17.05
C ARG A 262 -10.38 13.43 16.90
N PRO A 263 -10.88 14.16 17.93
CA PRO A 263 -12.14 14.88 17.87
C PRO A 263 -12.27 15.77 16.63
N GLY A 264 -13.45 15.79 16.03
CA GLY A 264 -13.74 16.54 14.82
C GLY A 264 -13.12 15.96 13.54
N SER A 265 -12.58 14.74 13.60
CA SER A 265 -11.96 14.07 12.43
C SER A 265 -12.26 12.56 12.40
N ARG A 266 -11.73 11.88 11.38
CA ARG A 266 -11.61 10.41 11.33
C ARG A 266 -10.15 9.95 11.41
N HIS A 267 -9.27 10.81 11.90
CA HIS A 267 -7.85 10.50 12.04
C HIS A 267 -7.64 9.65 13.31
N PRO A 268 -7.10 8.43 13.21
CA PRO A 268 -6.80 7.61 14.38
C PRO A 268 -5.62 8.19 15.17
N GLU A 269 -5.71 8.21 16.50
CA GLU A 269 -4.58 8.50 17.40
C GLU A 269 -4.01 7.23 18.03
N SER A 270 -4.90 6.27 18.31
CA SER A 270 -4.57 4.94 18.82
C SER A 270 -5.69 3.96 18.51
N ALA A 271 -5.41 2.67 18.64
CA ALA A 271 -6.41 1.62 18.51
C ALA A 271 -6.08 0.40 19.35
N VAL A 272 -7.06 -0.46 19.56
CA VAL A 272 -6.87 -1.84 20.03
C VAL A 272 -7.49 -2.77 19.00
N ILE A 273 -6.67 -3.66 18.44
CA ILE A 273 -7.15 -4.75 17.59
C ILE A 273 -7.31 -5.98 18.46
N HIS A 274 -8.54 -6.45 18.55
CA HIS A 274 -8.90 -7.62 19.31
C HIS A 274 -8.80 -8.86 18.43
N LEU A 275 -8.10 -9.85 18.95
CA LEU A 275 -7.72 -11.09 18.29
C LEU A 275 -8.06 -12.27 19.23
N THR A 276 -7.96 -13.49 18.73
CA THR A 276 -8.22 -14.70 19.52
C THR A 276 -7.16 -15.74 19.28
N ASP A 277 -6.51 -16.21 20.34
CA ASP A 277 -5.58 -17.33 20.26
C ASP A 277 -6.33 -18.62 19.84
N PRO A 278 -5.93 -19.32 18.78
CA PRO A 278 -6.71 -20.43 18.24
C PRO A 278 -6.69 -21.68 19.12
N VAL A 279 -5.70 -21.81 20.01
CA VAL A 279 -5.51 -23.00 20.86
C VAL A 279 -6.26 -22.84 22.19
N SER A 280 -5.93 -21.78 22.92
CA SER A 280 -6.47 -21.46 24.23
C SER A 280 -7.82 -20.75 24.19
N ARG A 281 -8.20 -20.19 23.03
CA ARG A 281 -9.41 -19.37 22.82
C ARG A 281 -9.45 -18.11 23.69
N LYS A 282 -8.30 -17.70 24.23
CA LYS A 282 -8.20 -16.48 25.01
C LYS A 282 -8.15 -15.25 24.08
N PRO A 283 -8.74 -14.12 24.51
CA PRO A 283 -8.56 -12.86 23.83
C PRO A 283 -7.08 -12.47 23.79
N LEU A 284 -6.68 -11.86 22.68
CA LEU A 284 -5.40 -11.21 22.48
C LEU A 284 -5.67 -9.76 22.08
N GLU A 285 -4.93 -8.82 22.62
CA GLU A 285 -5.08 -7.39 22.31
C GLU A 285 -3.78 -6.87 21.70
N LEU A 286 -3.87 -6.44 20.45
CA LEU A 286 -2.81 -5.72 19.76
C LEU A 286 -3.07 -4.23 19.96
N GLY A 287 -2.37 -3.62 20.91
CA GLY A 287 -2.39 -2.17 21.11
C GLY A 287 -1.66 -1.46 19.98
N VAL A 288 -2.19 -0.32 19.54
CA VAL A 288 -1.68 0.50 18.43
C VAL A 288 -1.50 1.94 18.89
N GLU A 289 -0.32 2.50 18.64
CA GLU A 289 0.02 3.89 18.84
C GLU A 289 0.49 4.49 17.50
N ILE A 290 -0.21 5.51 17.02
CA ILE A 290 0.11 6.16 15.74
C ILE A 290 1.34 7.05 15.92
N LEU A 291 2.33 6.90 15.04
CA LEU A 291 3.59 7.65 15.07
C LEU A 291 3.61 8.76 14.02
N CYS A 292 3.37 8.42 12.76
CA CYS A 292 3.39 9.37 11.64
C CYS A 292 2.41 8.93 10.55
N SER A 293 1.77 9.89 9.89
CA SER A 293 0.65 9.64 8.97
C SER A 293 0.94 10.21 7.59
N SER A 294 0.78 9.40 6.55
CA SER A 294 0.97 9.77 5.15
C SER A 294 -0.30 9.46 4.34
N PRO A 295 -1.08 10.48 3.92
CA PRO A 295 -2.31 10.26 3.16
C PRO A 295 -1.99 9.88 1.71
N LEU A 296 -2.44 8.71 1.26
CA LEU A 296 -2.11 8.19 -0.08
C LEU A 296 -2.75 8.98 -1.23
N ALA A 297 -3.78 9.76 -0.94
CA ALA A 297 -4.39 10.67 -1.89
C ALA A 297 -3.55 11.94 -2.17
N VAL A 298 -2.44 12.14 -1.46
CA VAL A 298 -1.53 13.27 -1.64
C VAL A 298 -0.18 12.77 -2.12
N GLY A 299 0.18 13.07 -3.37
CA GLY A 299 1.47 12.72 -3.96
C GLY A 299 1.66 11.24 -4.34
N ALA A 300 1.01 10.30 -3.65
CA ALA A 300 1.14 8.86 -3.93
C ALA A 300 0.18 8.32 -5.01
N GLY A 301 -0.79 9.12 -5.45
CA GLY A 301 -1.63 8.81 -6.61
C GLY A 301 -2.74 7.78 -6.37
N TYR A 302 -3.11 7.56 -5.11
CA TYR A 302 -4.27 6.73 -4.78
C TYR A 302 -5.54 7.58 -4.80
N PRO A 303 -6.70 7.02 -5.19
CA PRO A 303 -7.96 7.74 -5.12
C PRO A 303 -8.24 8.23 -3.68
N PRO A 304 -8.83 9.42 -3.51
CA PRO A 304 -9.32 10.34 -4.55
C PRO A 304 -8.32 11.45 -4.92
N ALA A 305 -7.03 11.14 -5.13
CA ALA A 305 -6.03 12.13 -5.57
C ALA A 305 -6.50 12.94 -6.79
N GLY A 306 -6.36 14.27 -6.71
CA GLY A 306 -6.90 15.20 -7.72
C GLY A 306 -5.95 15.56 -8.86
N ASP A 307 -4.64 15.35 -8.69
CA ASP A 307 -3.63 15.81 -9.65
C ASP A 307 -3.07 14.68 -10.55
N TRP A 308 -2.56 13.62 -9.95
CA TRP A 308 -2.07 12.42 -10.63
C TRP A 308 -2.60 11.17 -9.93
N GLN A 309 -2.93 10.15 -10.71
CA GLN A 309 -3.37 8.85 -10.21
C GLN A 309 -2.75 7.73 -11.02
N HIS A 310 -2.52 6.62 -10.34
CA HIS A 310 -2.06 5.35 -10.92
C HIS A 310 -2.80 4.92 -12.18
N GLY A 311 -2.05 4.49 -13.20
CA GLY A 311 -2.54 4.05 -14.50
C GLY A 311 -2.83 5.18 -15.48
N SER A 312 -2.61 6.44 -15.10
CA SER A 312 -2.83 7.61 -15.97
C SER A 312 -1.63 7.87 -16.88
N TRP A 313 -1.86 7.93 -18.18
CA TRP A 313 -0.83 8.30 -19.16
C TRP A 313 -0.45 9.78 -19.07
N GLN A 314 0.83 10.10 -18.87
CA GLN A 314 1.34 11.47 -18.78
C GLN A 314 2.27 11.88 -19.93
N GLY A 315 2.56 10.98 -20.86
CA GLY A 315 3.60 11.18 -21.87
C GLY A 315 4.86 10.36 -21.56
N ARG A 316 5.74 10.21 -22.56
CA ARG A 316 7.00 9.47 -22.41
C ARG A 316 7.98 10.23 -21.54
N GLY A 317 8.66 9.53 -20.64
CA GLY A 317 9.66 10.12 -19.75
C GLY A 317 9.12 11.22 -18.85
N TRP A 318 7.83 11.17 -18.48
CA TRP A 318 7.26 12.16 -17.58
C TRP A 318 7.79 11.95 -16.17
N THR A 319 8.25 13.04 -15.56
CA THR A 319 8.70 13.08 -14.17
C THR A 319 8.15 14.33 -13.50
N ASP A 320 7.85 14.23 -12.21
CA ASP A 320 7.33 15.33 -11.41
C ASP A 320 7.85 15.21 -9.98
N ARG A 321 8.36 16.33 -9.45
CA ARG A 321 8.81 16.46 -8.06
C ARG A 321 8.02 17.58 -7.42
N ARG A 322 7.36 17.30 -6.30
CA ARG A 322 6.52 18.26 -5.59
C ARG A 322 6.68 18.16 -4.09
N VAL A 323 6.34 19.25 -3.43
CA VAL A 323 6.21 19.32 -1.97
C VAL A 323 4.77 19.71 -1.67
N TYR A 324 4.17 18.99 -0.75
CA TYR A 324 2.85 19.28 -0.20
C TYR A 324 3.01 19.70 1.25
N ASP A 325 2.44 20.84 1.61
CA ASP A 325 2.28 21.27 2.99
C ASP A 325 1.07 20.53 3.60
N LEU A 326 1.30 19.81 4.69
CA LEU A 326 0.29 19.04 5.43
C LEU A 326 -0.04 19.68 6.79
N SER A 327 0.52 20.85 7.11
CA SER A 327 0.22 21.57 8.35
C SER A 327 -1.23 22.06 8.43
N ASP A 328 -1.85 22.29 7.26
CA ASP A 328 -3.27 22.62 7.11
C ASP A 328 -4.03 21.47 6.41
N PRO A 329 -4.77 20.64 7.16
CA PRO A 329 -5.59 19.57 6.58
C PRO A 329 -6.63 20.07 5.56
N THR A 330 -7.05 21.35 5.63
CA THR A 330 -8.02 21.92 4.69
C THR A 330 -7.42 22.20 3.31
N ALA A 331 -6.08 22.22 3.19
CA ALA A 331 -5.39 22.34 1.91
C ALA A 331 -5.54 21.08 1.04
N HIS A 332 -5.81 19.92 1.66
CA HIS A 332 -6.00 18.63 0.98
C HIS A 332 -7.32 17.98 1.40
N PRO A 333 -8.48 18.61 1.11
CA PRO A 333 -9.77 18.17 1.66
C PRO A 333 -10.16 16.76 1.21
N MET A 334 -9.60 16.30 0.08
CA MET A 334 -9.87 14.97 -0.46
C MET A 334 -9.10 13.85 0.24
N ALA A 335 -8.04 14.17 1.01
CA ALA A 335 -7.26 13.18 1.75
C ALA A 335 -8.11 12.42 2.79
N ALA A 336 -9.10 13.07 3.41
CA ALA A 336 -10.01 12.46 4.38
C ALA A 336 -10.94 11.39 3.79
N PHE A 337 -11.05 11.32 2.46
CA PHE A 337 -11.89 10.35 1.73
C PHE A 337 -11.08 9.29 1.00
N GLY A 338 -9.77 9.24 1.27
CA GLY A 338 -8.86 8.20 0.81
C GLY A 338 -8.40 7.32 1.96
N VAL A 339 -7.40 6.51 1.66
CA VAL A 339 -6.68 5.70 2.63
C VAL A 339 -5.44 6.46 3.12
N THR A 340 -5.14 6.35 4.40
CA THR A 340 -3.94 6.93 5.03
C THR A 340 -3.10 5.81 5.62
N ASP A 341 -1.80 5.82 5.29
CA ASP A 341 -0.82 4.94 5.89
C ASP A 341 -0.25 5.58 7.14
N HIS A 342 -0.50 4.96 8.28
CA HIS A 342 0.05 5.39 9.56
C HIS A 342 1.20 4.46 9.94
N SER A 343 2.43 4.96 10.06
CA SER A 343 3.44 4.21 10.81
C SER A 343 3.04 4.17 12.27
N ALA A 344 3.17 3.00 12.87
CA ALA A 344 2.65 2.77 14.21
C ALA A 344 3.57 1.85 15.02
N ARG A 345 3.56 2.09 16.32
CA ARG A 345 4.11 1.20 17.33
C ARG A 345 2.99 0.29 17.84
N PHE A 346 3.29 -1.00 17.91
CA PHE A 346 2.34 -2.02 18.31
C PHE A 346 2.81 -2.74 19.57
N THR A 347 1.87 -3.16 20.42
CA THR A 347 2.17 -4.01 21.58
C THR A 347 1.27 -5.24 21.57
N LEU A 348 1.86 -6.43 21.68
CA LEU A 348 1.14 -7.71 21.79
C LEU A 348 1.91 -8.63 22.73
N ASP A 349 1.25 -9.17 23.75
CA ASP A 349 1.85 -10.04 24.77
C ASP A 349 3.14 -9.45 25.41
N GLY A 350 3.14 -8.15 25.67
CA GLY A 350 4.28 -7.42 26.22
C GLY A 350 5.48 -7.27 25.27
N ARG A 351 5.34 -7.66 23.99
CA ARG A 351 6.33 -7.43 22.93
C ARG A 351 5.97 -6.18 22.14
N THR A 352 6.98 -5.41 21.76
CA THR A 352 6.83 -4.26 20.87
C THR A 352 7.10 -4.66 19.43
N GLY A 353 6.24 -4.23 18.52
CA GLY A 353 6.40 -4.35 17.09
C GLY A 353 6.22 -2.99 16.40
N HIS A 354 6.60 -2.94 15.14
CA HIS A 354 6.47 -1.74 14.30
C HIS A 354 5.88 -2.13 12.95
N GLY A 355 4.96 -1.34 12.45
CA GLY A 355 4.18 -1.68 11.28
C GLY A 355 3.45 -0.49 10.69
N ILE A 356 2.58 -0.79 9.73
CA ILE A 356 1.62 0.15 9.19
C ILE A 356 0.25 -0.15 9.80
N PHE A 357 -0.47 0.88 10.21
CA PHE A 357 -1.89 0.86 10.45
C PHE A 357 -2.53 1.62 9.29
N GLU A 358 -2.76 0.95 8.16
CA GLU A 358 -3.40 1.59 7.01
C GLU A 358 -4.89 1.70 7.30
N HIS A 359 -5.42 2.93 7.24
CA HIS A 359 -6.79 3.24 7.65
C HIS A 359 -7.51 3.99 6.54
N GLY A 360 -8.71 3.52 6.19
CA GLY A 360 -9.66 4.25 5.37
C GLY A 360 -11.04 4.12 5.96
N SER A 361 -11.69 5.23 6.33
CA SER A 361 -13.07 5.21 6.81
C SER A 361 -13.81 6.43 6.27
N PHE A 362 -14.62 6.25 5.23
CA PHE A 362 -15.36 7.34 4.58
C PHE A 362 -16.79 6.93 4.25
N GLY A 363 -17.72 7.89 4.29
CA GLY A 363 -19.15 7.61 4.21
C GLY A 363 -19.72 7.06 5.52
N ARG A 364 -20.88 6.40 5.45
CA ARG A 364 -21.53 5.74 6.59
C ARG A 364 -20.72 4.51 7.02
N HIS A 365 -20.55 4.33 8.31
CA HIS A 365 -20.05 3.09 8.91
C HIS A 365 -20.71 2.91 10.28
N ASP A 366 -21.76 2.09 10.33
CA ASP A 366 -22.60 1.89 11.52
C ASP A 366 -21.79 1.43 12.76
N PRO A 367 -20.81 0.51 12.66
CA PRO A 367 -19.98 0.10 13.80
C PRO A 367 -19.15 1.24 14.42
N SER A 368 -18.69 2.20 13.60
CA SER A 368 -17.96 3.37 14.10
C SER A 368 -18.87 4.52 14.53
N GLY A 369 -20.18 4.42 14.29
CA GLY A 369 -21.14 5.50 14.52
C GLY A 369 -21.08 6.64 13.50
N PHE A 370 -20.35 6.47 12.39
CA PHE A 370 -20.28 7.47 11.33
C PHE A 370 -21.54 7.38 10.46
N THR A 371 -22.35 8.42 10.41
CA THR A 371 -23.69 8.36 9.78
C THR A 371 -23.71 8.67 8.29
N ASP A 372 -22.72 9.41 7.79
CA ASP A 372 -22.60 9.86 6.40
C ASP A 372 -21.17 10.32 6.10
N TYR A 373 -20.91 10.88 4.92
CA TYR A 373 -19.58 11.37 4.50
C TYR A 373 -19.03 12.55 5.31
N SER A 374 -19.88 13.33 5.97
CA SER A 374 -19.49 14.49 6.78
C SER A 374 -19.32 14.18 8.27
N SER A 375 -19.85 13.04 8.73
CA SER A 375 -19.76 12.59 10.12
C SER A 375 -18.29 12.37 10.54
N VAL A 376 -17.95 12.81 11.75
CA VAL A 376 -16.61 12.72 12.35
C VAL A 376 -16.73 12.36 13.84
N ALA A 377 -15.64 11.92 14.46
CA ALA A 377 -15.62 11.60 15.88
C ALA A 377 -15.91 12.85 16.75
N PRO A 378 -16.58 12.68 17.91
CA PRO A 378 -16.98 13.80 18.78
C PRO A 378 -15.81 14.50 19.46
#